data_AF-A0A3M0ZV87-F1
#
_entry.id   AF-A0A3M0ZV87-F1
#
_cell.length_a   1.000
_cell.length_b   1.000
_cell.length_c   1.000
_cell.angle_alpha   90.00
_cell.angle_beta   90.00
_cell.angle_gamma   90.00
#
_symmetry.space_group_name_H-M   'P 1'
#
loop_
_entity.id
_entity.type
_entity.pdbx_description
1 polymer ?
#
loop_
_entity_poly.entity_id
_entity_poly.type
_entity_poly.pdbx_seq_one_letter_code
_entity_poly.pdbx_strand_id
1 'polypeptide(L)'
;MDWSMTLQILQGAGIGLFTVFLGWAKKQEPDKFDWKGLLLRVPTGIAVGAIAGYKGIPFDEAYAFAASVGVIMLVDNISKMLWRRIFKKKKLENKSEKQEK
;
A
#
# COMPACT_ATOMS: atom_id res chain seq x y z
N MET A 1 -5.65 16.17 18.71
CA MET A 1 -5.79 15.73 17.31
C MET A 1 -7.27 15.77 17.03
N ASP A 2 -7.74 16.77 16.29
CA ASP A 2 -9.17 17.03 16.12
C ASP A 2 -9.82 15.94 15.28
N TRP A 3 -11.04 15.53 15.64
CA TRP A 3 -11.80 14.47 14.96
C TRP A 3 -11.97 14.72 13.46
N SER A 4 -12.05 15.99 13.05
CA SER A 4 -12.09 16.44 11.66
C SER A 4 -10.83 16.06 10.87
N MET A 5 -9.66 16.15 11.51
CA MET A 5 -8.37 15.91 10.89
C MET A 5 -8.16 14.40 10.65
N THR A 6 -8.56 13.57 11.61
CA THR A 6 -8.54 12.11 11.48
C THR A 6 -9.46 11.64 10.34
N LEU A 7 -10.65 12.23 10.21
CA LEU A 7 -11.58 11.94 9.10
C LEU A 7 -11.00 12.32 7.73
N GLN A 8 -10.34 13.48 7.62
CA GLN A 8 -9.69 13.91 6.37
C GLN A 8 -8.55 12.97 5.96
N ILE A 9 -7.74 12.51 6.91
CA ILE A 9 -6.66 11.53 6.65
C ILE A 9 -7.26 10.20 6.19
N LEU A 10 -8.33 9.73 6.83
CA LEU A 10 -9.03 8.49 6.47
C LEU A 10 -9.68 8.58 5.08
N GLN A 11 -10.34 9.71 4.77
CA GLN A 11 -10.91 9.96 3.45
C GLN A 11 -9.81 10.03 2.37
N GLY A 12 -8.72 10.74 2.64
CA GLY A 12 -7.56 10.80 1.75
C GLY A 12 -6.94 9.43 1.51
N ALA A 13 -6.76 8.64 2.57
CA ALA A 13 -6.26 7.26 2.47
C ALA A 13 -7.20 6.37 1.63
N GLY A 14 -8.52 6.49 1.82
CA GLY A 14 -9.52 5.76 1.04
C GLY A 14 -9.51 6.14 -0.44
N ILE A 15 -9.43 7.43 -0.75
CA ILE A 15 -9.31 7.94 -2.12
C ILE A 15 -8.00 7.45 -2.75
N GLY A 16 -6.89 7.50 -2.02
CA GLY A 16 -5.60 6.98 -2.51
C GLY A 16 -5.63 5.48 -2.81
N LEU A 17 -6.34 4.71 -1.98
CA LEU A 17 -6.60 3.28 -2.20
C LEU A 17 -7.39 3.06 -3.49
N PHE A 18 -8.46 3.83 -3.68
CA PHE A 18 -9.32 3.73 -4.87
C PHE A 18 -8.59 4.14 -6.15
N THR A 19 -7.81 5.21 -6.11
CA THR A 19 -6.99 5.68 -7.25
C THR A 19 -5.94 4.64 -7.66
N VAL A 20 -5.27 4.02 -6.68
CA VAL A 20 -4.33 2.93 -6.96
C VAL A 20 -5.03 1.70 -7.53
N PHE A 21 -6.18 1.33 -6.98
CA PHE A 21 -6.97 0.21 -7.48
C PHE A 21 -7.41 0.45 -8.93
N LEU A 22 -7.95 1.63 -9.25
CA LEU A 22 -8.30 2.00 -10.62
C LEU A 22 -7.09 2.03 -11.56
N GLY A 23 -5.95 2.56 -11.10
CA GLY A 23 -4.71 2.59 -11.87
C GLY A 23 -4.15 1.19 -12.14
N TRP A 24 -4.36 0.24 -11.23
CA TRP A 24 -4.04 -1.16 -11.46
C TRP A 24 -5.05 -1.84 -12.39
N ALA A 25 -6.34 -1.62 -12.19
CA ALA A 25 -7.41 -2.20 -13.01
C ALA A 25 -7.29 -1.77 -14.47
N LYS A 26 -6.94 -0.50 -14.74
CA LYS A 26 -6.65 0.00 -16.10
C LYS A 26 -5.44 -0.64 -16.76
N LYS A 27 -4.49 -1.17 -15.98
CA LYS A 27 -3.25 -1.80 -16.47
C LYS A 27 -3.34 -3.32 -16.48
N GLN A 28 -4.46 -3.91 -16.06
CA GLN A 28 -4.64 -5.35 -16.16
C GLN A 28 -4.87 -5.78 -17.60
N GLU A 29 -4.13 -6.80 -18.01
CA GLU A 29 -4.49 -7.59 -19.17
C GLU A 29 -5.69 -8.49 -18.81
N PRO A 30 -6.67 -8.69 -19.71
CA PRO A 30 -7.91 -9.41 -19.42
C PRO A 30 -7.76 -10.87 -18.96
N ASP A 31 -6.56 -11.45 -18.92
CA ASP A 31 -6.31 -12.84 -18.53
C ASP A 31 -5.23 -13.03 -17.44
N LYS A 32 -4.63 -11.94 -16.92
CA LYS A 32 -3.55 -12.05 -15.93
C LYS A 32 -3.85 -11.20 -14.71
N PHE A 33 -4.46 -11.86 -13.74
CA PHE A 33 -4.77 -11.22 -12.48
C PHE A 33 -3.52 -11.06 -11.58
N ASP A 34 -2.76 -9.98 -11.76
CA ASP A 34 -1.54 -9.71 -10.99
C ASP A 34 -1.86 -9.13 -9.59
N TRP A 35 -2.22 -10.02 -8.67
CA TRP A 35 -2.48 -9.67 -7.28
C TRP A 35 -1.24 -9.16 -6.54
N LYS A 36 -0.05 -9.57 -6.97
CA LYS A 36 1.22 -9.16 -6.33
C LYS A 36 1.53 -7.70 -6.65
N GLY A 37 1.32 -7.29 -7.90
CA GLY A 37 1.47 -5.90 -8.33
C GLY A 37 0.48 -4.95 -7.63
N LEU A 38 -0.75 -5.40 -7.36
CA LEU A 38 -1.71 -4.61 -6.59
C LEU A 38 -1.28 -4.46 -5.12
N LEU A 39 -0.90 -5.56 -4.48
CA LEU A 39 -0.52 -5.57 -3.06
C LEU A 39 0.71 -4.71 -2.76
N LEU A 40 1.61 -4.54 -3.72
CA LEU A 40 2.75 -3.62 -3.58
C LEU A 40 2.34 -2.16 -3.73
N ARG A 41 1.31 -1.86 -4.53
CA ARG A 41 0.86 -0.49 -4.78
C ARG A 41 -0.10 0.04 -3.70
N VAL A 42 -0.87 -0.84 -3.06
CA VAL A 42 -1.86 -0.46 -2.03
C VAL A 42 -1.22 0.33 -0.86
N PRO A 43 -0.12 -0.12 -0.23
CA PRO A 43 0.53 0.62 0.84
C PRO A 43 0.99 2.02 0.40
N THR A 44 1.53 2.12 -0.81
CA THR A 44 1.95 3.40 -1.40
C THR A 44 0.74 4.32 -1.64
N GLY A 45 -0.37 3.79 -2.16
CA GLY A 45 -1.60 4.52 -2.37
C GLY A 45 -2.20 5.08 -1.09
N ILE A 46 -2.22 4.26 -0.02
CA ILE A 46 -2.68 4.68 1.31
C ILE A 46 -1.80 5.80 1.85
N ALA A 47 -0.47 5.65 1.78
CA ALA A 47 0.46 6.64 2.30
C ALA A 47 0.37 7.98 1.55
N VAL A 48 0.31 7.94 0.21
CA VAL A 48 0.16 9.13 -0.62
C VAL A 48 -1.20 9.79 -0.42
N GLY A 49 -2.28 8.99 -0.35
CA GLY A 49 -3.62 9.47 -0.05
C GLY A 49 -3.75 10.13 1.32
N ALA A 50 -3.10 9.56 2.34
CA ALA A 50 -3.04 10.16 3.68
C ALA A 50 -2.29 11.51 3.67
N ILE A 51 -1.21 11.63 2.89
CA ILE A 51 -0.50 12.90 2.70
C ILE A 51 -1.37 13.92 1.97
N ALA A 52 -2.08 13.50 0.92
CA ALA A 52 -3.02 14.34 0.17
C ALA A 52 -4.12 14.88 1.10
N GLY A 53 -4.74 14.02 1.90
CA GLY A 53 -5.77 14.41 2.88
C GLY A 53 -5.24 15.30 4.00
N TYR A 54 -4.02 15.05 4.49
CA TYR A 54 -3.40 15.87 5.54
C TYR A 54 -3.00 17.27 5.05
N LYS A 55 -2.48 17.38 3.83
CA LYS A 55 -2.03 18.65 3.25
C LYS A 55 -3.11 19.40 2.46
N GLY A 56 -4.24 18.75 2.15
CA GLY A 56 -5.29 19.32 1.29
C GLY A 56 -4.83 19.52 -0.16
N ILE A 57 -3.85 18.75 -0.63
CA ILE A 57 -3.28 18.86 -1.98
C ILE A 57 -3.77 17.72 -2.87
N PRO A 58 -3.80 17.91 -4.21
CA PRO A 58 -4.17 16.84 -5.13
C PRO A 58 -3.21 15.64 -5.04
N PHE A 59 -3.71 14.45 -5.41
CA PHE A 59 -2.96 13.19 -5.30
C PHE A 59 -1.63 13.22 -6.05
N ASP A 60 -1.57 13.85 -7.23
CA ASP A 60 -0.35 13.94 -8.04
C ASP A 60 0.74 14.77 -7.35
N GLU A 61 0.37 15.88 -6.70
CA GLU A 61 1.29 16.68 -5.90
C GLU A 61 1.73 15.95 -4.63
N ALA A 62 0.79 15.26 -3.96
CA ALA A 62 1.12 14.41 -2.82
C ALA A 62 2.08 13.28 -3.22
N TYR A 63 1.92 12.72 -4.42
CA TYR A 63 2.80 11.69 -4.96
C TYR A 63 4.19 12.25 -5.26
N ALA A 64 4.27 13.42 -5.91
CA ALA A 64 5.53 14.10 -6.18
C ALA A 64 6.26 14.48 -4.88
N PHE A 65 5.52 14.96 -3.88
CA PHE A 65 6.05 15.21 -2.55
C PHE A 65 6.54 13.91 -1.89
N ALA A 66 5.72 12.86 -1.86
CA ALA A 66 6.09 11.58 -1.27
C ALA A 66 7.31 10.94 -1.98
N ALA A 67 7.47 11.18 -3.28
CA ALA A 67 8.66 10.79 -4.03
C ALA A 67 9.89 11.60 -3.64
N SER A 68 9.75 12.92 -3.49
CA SER A 68 10.88 13.82 -3.18
C SER A 68 11.44 13.64 -1.77
N VAL A 69 10.58 13.38 -0.77
CA VAL A 69 11.02 13.05 0.61
C VAL A 69 11.29 11.55 0.82
N GLY A 70 11.17 10.72 -0.21
CA GLY A 70 11.51 9.28 -0.12
C GLY A 70 10.49 8.44 0.65
N VAL A 71 9.29 8.96 0.93
CA VAL A 71 8.21 8.23 1.62
C VAL A 71 7.81 6.98 0.86
N ILE A 72 7.74 7.05 -0.48
CA ILE A 72 7.42 5.90 -1.34
C ILE A 72 8.41 4.76 -1.10
N MET A 73 9.70 5.08 -1.03
CA MET A 73 10.78 4.10 -0.83
C MET A 73 10.73 3.50 0.59
N LEU A 74 10.42 4.33 1.58
CA LEU A 74 10.24 3.92 2.97
C LEU A 74 9.05 2.95 3.11
N VAL A 75 7.92 3.28 2.52
CA VAL A 75 6.71 2.45 2.52
C VAL A 75 6.97 1.12 1.81
N ASP A 76 7.63 1.13 0.65
CA ASP A 76 7.99 -0.11 -0.07
C ASP A 76 8.92 -1.01 0.76
N ASN A 77 9.93 -0.43 1.42
CA ASN A 77 10.81 -1.19 2.31
C ASN A 77 10.08 -1.76 3.53
N ILE A 78 9.18 -0.99 4.15
CA ILE A 78 8.35 -1.47 5.26
C ILE A 78 7.42 -2.59 4.78
N SER A 79 6.74 -2.42 3.64
CA SER A 79 5.86 -3.44 3.07
C SER A 79 6.63 -4.71 2.74
N LYS A 80 7.83 -4.62 2.14
CA LYS A 80 8.71 -5.77 1.90
C LYS A 80 9.18 -6.41 3.21
N MET A 81 9.49 -5.63 4.23
CA MET A 81 9.89 -6.14 5.54
C MET A 81 8.74 -6.90 6.22
N LEU A 82 7.53 -6.35 6.22
CA LEU A 82 6.33 -7.01 6.72
C LEU A 82 6.04 -8.29 5.94
N TRP A 83 6.12 -8.23 4.61
CA TRP A 83 5.95 -9.39 3.75
C TRP A 83 6.95 -10.50 4.07
N ARG A 84 8.23 -10.16 4.24
CA ARG A 84 9.27 -11.11 4.65
C ARG A 84 8.97 -11.73 6.00
N ARG A 85 8.49 -10.96 6.98
CA ARG A 85 8.11 -11.50 8.30
C ARG A 85 6.91 -12.45 8.21
N ILE A 86 5.89 -12.11 7.43
CA ILE A 86 4.69 -12.93 7.26
C ILE A 86 5.01 -14.22 6.48
N PHE A 87 5.79 -14.13 5.40
CA PHE A 87 6.17 -15.30 4.60
C PHE A 87 7.20 -16.21 5.28
N LYS A 88 8.11 -15.67 6.12
CA LYS A 88 9.00 -16.51 6.95
C LYS A 88 8.20 -17.36 7.93
N LYS A 89 7.12 -16.82 8.50
CA LYS A 89 6.22 -17.57 9.40
C LYS A 89 5.53 -18.75 8.67
N LYS A 90 4.91 -18.50 7.51
CA LYS A 90 4.24 -19.57 6.75
C LYS A 90 5.18 -20.69 6.29
N LYS A 91 6.44 -20.37 5.98
CA LYS A 91 7.44 -21.38 5.58
C LYS A 91 7.87 -22.27 6.76
N LEU A 92 7.74 -21.80 8.00
CA LEU A 92 8.05 -22.57 9.20
C LEU A 92 6.87 -23.46 9.62
N GLU A 93 5.63 -22.97 9.57
CA GLU A 93 4.41 -23.77 9.81
C GLU A 93 4.29 -24.95 8.84
N ASN A 94 4.48 -24.74 7.53
CA ASN A 94 4.44 -25.83 6.55
C ASN A 94 5.58 -26.85 6.71
N LYS A 95 6.65 -26.50 7.45
CA LYS A 95 7.78 -27.39 7.71
C LYS A 95 7.55 -28.23 8.97
N SER A 96 6.83 -27.72 9.97
CA SER A 96 6.41 -28.49 11.14
C SER A 96 5.33 -29.53 10.79
N GLU A 97 4.33 -29.18 9.97
CA GLU A 97 3.29 -30.15 9.55
C GLU A 97 3.83 -31.31 8.70
N LYS A 98 4.93 -31.09 7.98
CA LYS A 98 5.61 -32.13 7.19
C LYS A 98 6.54 -33.03 8.00
N GLN A 99 6.81 -32.71 9.26
CA GLN A 99 7.59 -33.56 10.16
C GLN A 99 6.72 -34.36 11.13
N GLU A 100 5.41 -34.10 11.15
CA GLU A 100 4.42 -34.79 11.97
C GLU A 100 3.55 -35.80 11.17
N LYS A 101 3.78 -35.92 9.86
CA LYS A 101 3.23 -36.95 8.98
C LYS A 101 4.35 -37.86 8.47
#